data_AF-A0A937K1Y7-F1
#
_entry.id   AF-A0A937K1Y7-F1
#
_cell.length_a   1.000
_cell.length_b   1.000
_cell.length_c   1.000
_cell.angle_alpha   90.00
_cell.angle_beta   90.00
_cell.angle_gamma   90.00
#
_symmetry.space_group_name_H-M   'P 1'
#
loop_
_entity.id
_entity.type
_entity.pdbx_description
1 polymer ?
#
loop_
_entity_poly.entity_id
_entity_poly.type
_entity_poly.pdbx_seq_one_letter_code
_entity_poly.pdbx_strand_id
1 'polypeptide(L)'
;MKNADAPMGVVFGEIIFEKNEWNYNSIKSYCFTKNIKIADDYPEDKLISTRTIDSLVIRNEQGFEIKGVGNQISGMDSERFEISIEEIAYPFYEEEFPHHVKAYKEMFKE
;
A
#
# COMPACT_ATOMS: atom_id res chain seq x y z
N MET A 1 27.09 11.61 13.90
CA MET A 1 25.93 11.25 13.06
C MET A 1 24.67 11.66 13.81
N LYS A 2 23.93 12.66 13.32
CA LYS A 2 22.57 12.93 13.79
C LYS A 2 21.65 12.44 12.66
N ASN A 3 21.26 11.17 12.75
CA ASN A 3 20.30 10.59 11.83
C ASN A 3 18.92 11.14 12.24
N ALA A 4 18.32 11.97 11.40
CA ALA A 4 16.87 11.96 11.31
C ALA A 4 16.51 10.66 10.60
N ASP A 5 15.49 9.94 11.06
CA ASP A 5 14.97 8.82 10.28
C ASP A 5 14.60 9.36 8.90
N ALA A 6 15.14 8.74 7.85
CA ALA A 6 14.71 9.05 6.50
C ALA A 6 13.18 8.84 6.44
N PRO A 7 12.46 9.60 5.60
CA PRO A 7 11.05 9.30 5.34
C PRO A 7 10.92 7.80 5.12
N MET A 8 10.01 7.16 5.87
CA MET A 8 9.90 5.69 5.98
C MET A 8 9.52 5.00 4.66
N GLY A 9 9.52 5.74 3.54
CA GLY A 9 9.22 5.23 2.22
C GLY A 9 7.80 4.69 2.11
N VAL A 10 6.87 5.22 2.92
CA VAL A 10 5.48 4.72 2.95
C VAL A 10 4.61 5.57 2.04
N VAL A 11 3.84 4.89 1.19
CA VAL A 11 2.80 5.49 0.35
C VAL A 11 1.51 4.70 0.46
N PHE A 12 0.40 5.41 0.37
CA PHE A 12 -0.95 4.85 0.35
C PHE A 12 -1.62 5.27 -0.95
N GLY A 13 -2.47 4.40 -1.48
CA GLY A 13 -3.27 4.69 -2.66
C GLY A 13 -4.59 3.97 -2.62
N GLU A 14 -5.66 4.62 -3.08
CA GLU A 14 -6.93 3.95 -3.28
C GLU A 14 -6.84 2.95 -4.45
N ILE A 15 -7.43 1.77 -4.27
CA ILE A 15 -7.54 0.77 -5.32
C ILE A 15 -8.83 0.99 -6.11
N ILE A 16 -8.68 1.31 -7.38
CA ILE A 16 -9.80 1.34 -8.34
C ILE A 16 -9.75 0.03 -9.14
N PHE A 17 -10.74 -0.83 -8.92
CA PHE A 17 -10.82 -2.11 -9.65
C PHE A 17 -11.38 -1.90 -11.06
N GLU A 18 -10.67 -2.39 -12.08
CA GLU A 18 -11.14 -2.36 -13.48
C GLU A 18 -12.41 -3.19 -13.70
N LYS A 19 -12.64 -4.19 -12.84
CA LYS A 19 -13.82 -5.04 -12.83
C LYS A 19 -14.45 -5.03 -11.44
N ASN A 20 -15.77 -4.93 -11.36
CA ASN A 20 -16.56 -4.96 -10.12
C ASN A 20 -16.58 -6.34 -9.41
N GLU A 21 -15.53 -7.14 -9.56
CA GLU A 21 -15.43 -8.50 -9.03
C GLU A 21 -14.70 -8.54 -7.68
N TRP A 22 -14.00 -7.46 -7.32
CA TRP A 22 -13.23 -7.38 -6.08
C TRP A 22 -14.04 -6.76 -4.95
N ASN A 23 -14.10 -7.49 -3.85
CA ASN A 23 -14.74 -7.14 -2.59
C ASN A 23 -14.08 -7.98 -1.49
N TYR A 24 -14.53 -7.82 -0.25
CA TYR A 24 -14.09 -8.57 0.92
C TYR A 24 -14.00 -10.08 0.67
N ASN A 25 -15.05 -10.70 0.12
CA ASN A 25 -15.07 -12.14 -0.12
C ASN A 25 -14.06 -12.57 -1.20
N SER A 26 -13.93 -11.79 -2.26
CA SER A 26 -12.98 -12.06 -3.34
C SER A 26 -11.53 -11.91 -2.86
N ILE A 27 -11.23 -10.87 -2.09
CA ILE A 27 -9.90 -10.64 -1.49
C ILE A 27 -9.56 -11.76 -0.51
N LYS A 28 -10.52 -12.14 0.36
CA LYS A 28 -10.34 -13.26 1.30
C LYS A 28 -10.08 -14.57 0.59
N SER A 29 -10.86 -14.87 -0.46
CA SER A 29 -10.71 -16.08 -1.27
C SER A 29 -9.38 -16.11 -2.01
N TYR A 30 -8.94 -14.96 -2.53
CA TYR A 30 -7.62 -14.81 -3.15
C TYR A 30 -6.51 -15.08 -2.13
N CYS A 31 -6.61 -14.52 -0.92
CA CYS A 31 -5.63 -14.73 0.13
C CYS A 31 -5.53 -16.20 0.52
N PHE A 32 -6.66 -16.88 0.70
CA PHE A 32 -6.69 -18.31 0.97
C PHE A 32 -6.05 -19.13 -0.16
N THR A 33 -6.41 -18.84 -1.41
CA THR A 33 -5.90 -19.57 -2.59
C THR A 33 -4.40 -19.37 -2.79
N LYS A 34 -3.86 -18.21 -2.42
CA LYS A 34 -2.45 -17.84 -2.57
C LYS A 34 -1.64 -18.02 -1.29
N ASN A 35 -2.24 -18.54 -0.21
CA ASN A 35 -1.63 -18.68 1.10
C ASN A 35 -1.05 -17.36 1.65
N ILE A 36 -1.74 -16.25 1.38
CA ILE A 36 -1.43 -14.92 1.92
C ILE A 36 -2.03 -14.83 3.32
N LYS A 37 -1.23 -14.37 4.28
CA LYS A 37 -1.71 -14.16 5.65
C LYS A 37 -2.65 -12.95 5.70
N ILE A 38 -3.73 -13.10 6.45
CA ILE A 38 -4.66 -12.01 6.77
C ILE A 38 -4.21 -11.40 8.11
N ALA A 39 -4.10 -10.08 8.17
CA ALA A 39 -3.77 -9.32 9.37
C ALA A 39 -5.02 -9.09 10.22
N ASP A 40 -6.10 -8.64 9.58
CA ASP A 40 -7.39 -8.37 10.21
C ASP A 40 -8.54 -8.96 9.36
N ASP A 41 -9.49 -9.59 10.03
CA ASP A 41 -10.64 -10.27 9.42
C ASP A 41 -11.91 -10.02 10.25
N TYR A 42 -12.74 -9.06 9.83
CA TYR A 42 -14.00 -8.74 10.49
C TYR A 42 -15.17 -8.94 9.50
N PRO A 43 -15.77 -10.14 9.44
CA PRO A 43 -16.83 -10.47 8.50
C PRO A 43 -18.10 -9.61 8.64
N GLU A 44 -18.44 -9.21 9.87
CA GLU A 44 -19.64 -8.40 10.17
C GLU A 44 -19.58 -7.03 9.47
N ASP A 45 -18.42 -6.39 9.52
CA ASP A 45 -18.15 -5.11 8.85
C ASP A 45 -17.63 -5.29 7.42
N LYS A 46 -17.40 -6.54 7.00
CA LYS A 46 -16.69 -6.90 5.76
C LYS A 46 -15.36 -6.16 5.61
N LEU A 47 -14.65 -5.99 6.72
CA LEU A 47 -13.32 -5.39 6.76
C LEU A 47 -12.27 -6.49 6.66
N ILE A 48 -11.30 -6.28 5.77
CA ILE A 48 -10.14 -7.17 5.63
C ILE A 48 -8.87 -6.37 5.45
N SER A 49 -7.81 -6.87 6.05
CA SER A 49 -6.46 -6.35 5.96
C SER A 49 -5.50 -7.50 5.74
N THR A 50 -4.62 -7.39 4.75
CA THR A 50 -3.68 -8.44 4.37
C THR A 50 -2.30 -8.21 4.98
N ARG A 51 -1.48 -9.26 5.06
CA ARG A 51 -0.02 -9.12 5.18
C ARG A 51 0.60 -9.05 3.78
N THR A 52 1.92 -8.87 3.72
CA THR A 52 2.70 -8.81 2.48
C THR A 52 2.25 -9.83 1.44
N ILE A 53 1.91 -9.31 0.25
CA ILE A 53 1.54 -10.10 -0.91
C ILE A 53 2.74 -10.13 -1.87
N ASP A 54 3.54 -11.19 -1.79
CA ASP A 54 4.77 -11.32 -2.60
C ASP A 54 4.51 -11.31 -4.12
N SER A 55 3.30 -11.72 -4.54
CA SER A 55 2.91 -11.75 -5.96
C SER A 55 2.31 -10.44 -6.48
N LEU A 56 2.14 -9.43 -5.62
CA LEU A 56 1.53 -8.16 -5.99
C LEU A 56 2.56 -7.29 -6.73
N VAL A 57 2.20 -6.86 -7.93
CA VAL A 57 3.04 -5.99 -8.74
C VAL A 57 2.35 -4.64 -8.88
N ILE A 58 3.00 -3.60 -8.39
CA ILE A 58 2.49 -2.23 -8.42
C ILE A 58 3.35 -1.45 -9.39
N ARG A 59 2.73 -0.71 -10.30
CA ARG A 59 3.43 0.07 -11.33
C ARG A 59 2.92 1.50 -11.34
N ASN A 60 3.81 2.44 -11.64
CA ASN A 60 3.43 3.82 -11.92
C ASN A 60 2.84 3.95 -13.35
N GLU A 61 2.41 5.17 -13.70
CA GLU A 61 1.80 5.47 -15.00
C GLU A 61 2.73 5.18 -16.20
N GLN A 62 4.05 5.20 -15.98
CA GLN A 62 5.05 4.88 -16.99
C GLN A 62 5.33 3.37 -17.09
N GLY A 63 4.70 2.55 -16.24
CA GLY A 63 4.88 1.11 -16.19
C GLY A 63 6.08 0.64 -15.35
N PHE A 64 6.79 1.55 -14.67
CA PHE A 64 7.87 1.17 -13.77
C PHE A 64 7.31 0.56 -12.49
N GLU A 65 7.89 -0.55 -12.06
CA GLU A 65 7.49 -1.22 -10.83
C GLU A 65 7.92 -0.42 -9.60
N ILE A 66 6.97 -0.11 -8.72
CA ILE A 66 7.21 0.55 -7.44
C ILE A 66 7.50 -0.54 -6.41
N LYS A 67 8.77 -0.66 -6.01
CA LYS A 67 9.23 -1.67 -5.06
C LYS A 67 9.35 -1.11 -3.65
N GLY A 68 8.67 -1.74 -2.71
CA GLY A 68 8.89 -1.61 -1.27
C GLY A 68 9.32 -2.93 -0.65
N VAL A 69 9.66 -2.92 0.64
CA VAL A 69 9.92 -4.13 1.43
C VAL A 69 8.61 -4.81 1.83
N GLY A 70 7.56 -4.01 2.04
CA GLY A 70 6.21 -4.48 2.36
C GLY A 70 5.16 -3.92 1.40
N ASN A 71 4.05 -4.64 1.29
CA ASN A 71 2.81 -4.14 0.69
C ASN A 71 1.61 -4.72 1.42
N GLN A 72 0.48 -4.04 1.34
CA GLN A 72 -0.74 -4.54 1.96
C GLN A 72 -1.95 -3.95 1.25
N ILE A 73 -2.99 -4.78 1.12
CA ILE A 73 -4.35 -4.36 0.80
C ILE A 73 -5.16 -4.31 2.11
N SER A 74 -5.88 -3.22 2.32
CA SER A 74 -6.79 -3.03 3.46
C SER A 74 -8.07 -2.31 3.02
N GLY A 75 -9.20 -2.61 3.64
CA GLY A 75 -10.44 -1.87 3.41
C GLY A 75 -11.69 -2.67 3.75
N MET A 76 -12.84 -2.12 3.36
CA MET A 76 -14.15 -2.73 3.58
C MET A 76 -15.09 -2.47 2.40
N ASP A 77 -16.07 -3.36 2.19
CA ASP A 77 -17.04 -3.26 1.08
C ASP A 77 -17.87 -1.97 1.11
N SER A 78 -18.19 -1.45 2.31
CA SER A 78 -18.95 -0.22 2.48
C SER A 78 -18.13 1.04 2.23
N GLU A 79 -16.81 0.92 2.18
CA GLU A 79 -15.88 1.99 1.89
C GLU A 79 -14.99 1.58 0.70
N ARG A 80 -13.79 2.13 0.61
CA ARG A 80 -12.83 1.82 -0.46
C ARG A 80 -11.76 0.88 0.07
N PHE A 81 -11.12 0.17 -0.85
CA PHE A 81 -9.90 -0.57 -0.56
C PHE A 81 -8.70 0.31 -0.89
N GLU A 82 -7.66 0.19 -0.09
CA GLU A 82 -6.40 0.89 -0.24
C GLU A 82 -5.25 -0.09 -0.33
N ILE A 83 -4.20 0.33 -1.03
CA ILE A 83 -2.90 -0.32 -1.07
C ILE A 83 -1.90 0.54 -0.32
N SER A 84 -1.10 -0.08 0.55
CA SER A 84 0.10 0.52 1.11
C SER A 84 1.33 -0.15 0.53
N ILE A 85 2.39 0.65 0.36
CA ILE A 85 3.74 0.17 0.06
C ILE A 85 4.65 0.75 1.12
N GLU A 86 5.46 -0.11 1.73
CA GLU A 86 6.30 0.23 2.87
C GLU A 86 7.78 0.15 2.50
N GLU A 87 8.58 1.05 3.06
CA GLU A 87 10.04 1.07 2.91
C GLU A 87 10.51 1.15 1.44
N ILE A 88 9.88 2.00 0.63
CA ILE A 88 10.40 2.34 -0.70
C ILE A 88 11.77 3.02 -0.53
N ALA A 89 12.79 2.45 -1.16
CA ALA A 89 14.17 2.89 -0.99
C ALA A 89 14.45 4.25 -1.66
N TYR A 90 15.34 5.02 -1.04
CA TYR A 90 15.99 6.16 -1.69
C TYR A 90 17.02 5.68 -2.73
N PRO A 91 17.24 6.42 -3.84
CA PRO A 91 16.64 7.72 -4.18
C PRO A 91 15.24 7.63 -4.80
N PHE A 92 14.78 6.43 -5.20
CA PHE A 92 13.55 6.23 -5.95
C PHE A 92 12.33 6.86 -5.28
N TYR A 93 12.19 6.75 -3.96
CA TYR A 93 11.10 7.39 -3.22
C TYR A 93 11.03 8.92 -3.42
N GLU A 94 12.17 9.63 -3.41
CA GLU A 94 12.18 11.09 -3.60
C GLU A 94 11.89 11.49 -5.05
N GLU A 95 12.33 10.67 -6.01
CA GLU A 95 12.11 10.90 -7.43
C GLU A 95 10.64 10.65 -7.83
N GLU A 96 10.05 9.56 -7.34
CA GLU A 96 8.67 9.16 -7.66
C GLU A 96 7.63 9.93 -6.85
N PHE A 97 7.94 10.26 -5.58
CA PHE A 97 7.03 10.93 -4.65
C PHE A 97 7.58 12.28 -4.15
N PRO A 98 7.98 13.22 -5.02
CA PRO A 98 8.64 14.47 -4.62
C PRO A 98 7.72 15.37 -3.78
N HIS A 99 6.41 15.27 -3.99
CA HIS A 99 5.41 16.01 -3.23
C HIS A 99 5.28 15.52 -1.79
N HIS A 100 5.44 14.21 -1.53
CA HIS A 100 5.50 13.67 -0.17
C HIS A 100 6.74 14.18 0.56
N VAL A 101 7.91 14.13 -0.09
CA VAL A 101 9.16 14.64 0.48
C VAL A 101 9.08 16.15 0.74
N LYS A 102 8.48 16.92 -0.17
CA LYS A 102 8.27 18.36 0.01
C LYS A 102 7.33 18.65 1.19
N ALA A 103 6.17 17.99 1.26
CA ALA A 103 5.21 18.17 2.35
C ALA A 103 5.84 17.87 3.71
N TYR A 104 6.59 16.77 3.81
CA TYR A 104 7.35 16.43 5.02
C TYR A 104 8.35 17.54 5.37
N LYS A 105 9.18 17.99 4.42
CA LYS A 105 10.14 19.07 4.65
C LYS A 105 9.46 20.38 5.09
N GLU A 106 8.26 20.67 4.60
CA GLU A 106 7.49 21.87 4.96
C GLU A 106 6.90 21.82 6.38
N MET A 107 6.55 20.63 6.90
CA MET A 107 6.10 20.48 8.29
C MET A 107 7.15 20.90 9.33
N PHE A 108 8.42 20.92 8.95
CA PHE A 108 9.55 21.27 9.82
C PHE A 108 10.24 22.59 9.42
N LYS A 109 9.66 23.38 8.51
CA LYS A 109 10.13 24.74 8.25
C LYS A 109 9.56 25.67 9.31
N GLU A 110 10.45 26.22 10.14
CA GLU A 110 10.17 27.39 11.00
C GLU A 110 9.98 28.66 10.17
#